data_AF-A5BTL3-F1
#
_entry.id   AF-A5BTL3-F1
#
_cell.length_a   1.000
_cell.length_b   1.000
_cell.length_c   1.000
_cell.angle_alpha   90.00
_cell.angle_beta   90.00
_cell.angle_gamma   90.00
#
_symmetry.space_group_name_H-M   'P 1'
#
loop_
_entity.id
_entity.type
_entity.pdbx_description
1 polymer ?
#
loop_
_entity_poly.entity_id
_entity_poly.type
_entity_poly.pdbx_seq_one_letter_code
_entity_poly.pdbx_strand_id
1 'polypeptide(L)'
;MIMKLGLLLIISFLCLTAKASSPPDEYMVKPNCRYRCGNVTIPFPFGIGDSCYLNVWYSVNCSVNMSSGAEKPFLNHTKLNLELLNVSLEHRTVEVNSPIASYDQRQGESNTSQPSIDLDKSPFLFSRLDNIFVVLGCGQAKLMDHENVWADCTSICNNSYPAQGRNGFNFCQTPIPSTDSYYLNNYLVGFTRGCEGNNYSNSTTHAFLVDRHWFSHNSTKPEDITRVKYAPLSLLWKTKSGDNASSDCNRIAYYNPMMGLYVHCSCSCPLRHEGNPYLPKGCDHGMHFFLDRL
;
A
#
# COMPACT_ATOMS: atom_id res chain seq x y z
N MET A 1 -52.51 -16.59 -6.13
CA MET A 1 -51.63 -16.04 -5.07
C MET A 1 -50.26 -16.74 -5.04
N ILE A 2 -50.22 -18.08 -5.15
CA ILE A 2 -48.99 -18.90 -5.15
C ILE A 2 -48.03 -18.55 -6.31
N MET A 3 -48.55 -18.26 -7.50
CA MET A 3 -47.73 -17.95 -8.69
C MET A 3 -46.99 -16.59 -8.58
N LYS A 4 -47.56 -15.61 -7.85
CA LYS A 4 -46.89 -14.31 -7.60
C LYS A 4 -45.77 -14.44 -6.57
N LEU A 5 -45.93 -15.33 -5.58
CA LEU A 5 -44.92 -15.59 -4.55
C LEU A 5 -43.70 -16.33 -5.13
N GLY A 6 -43.94 -17.29 -6.04
CA GLY A 6 -42.87 -17.97 -6.77
C GLY A 6 -42.05 -17.03 -7.66
N LEU A 7 -42.71 -16.09 -8.36
CA LEU A 7 -42.03 -15.11 -9.22
C LEU A 7 -41.14 -14.14 -8.40
N LEU A 8 -41.62 -13.68 -7.23
CA LEU A 8 -40.85 -12.83 -6.31
C LEU A 8 -39.62 -13.54 -5.73
N LEU A 9 -39.74 -14.83 -5.41
CA LEU A 9 -38.62 -15.65 -4.92
C LEU A 9 -37.56 -15.89 -6.01
N ILE A 10 -37.97 -16.06 -7.27
CA ILE A 10 -37.06 -16.23 -8.41
C ILE A 10 -36.29 -14.93 -8.69
N ILE A 11 -36.95 -13.76 -8.66
CA ILE A 11 -36.30 -12.45 -8.82
C ILE A 11 -35.31 -12.18 -7.68
N SER A 12 -35.68 -12.54 -6.43
CA SER A 12 -34.79 -12.46 -5.27
C SER A 12 -33.55 -13.34 -5.43
N PHE A 13 -33.66 -14.55 -5.97
CA PHE A 13 -32.53 -15.46 -6.16
C PHE A 13 -31.61 -15.03 -7.32
N LEU A 14 -32.17 -14.45 -8.39
CA LEU A 14 -31.41 -13.87 -9.51
C LEU A 14 -30.66 -12.57 -9.16
N CYS A 15 -31.14 -11.80 -8.18
CA CYS A 15 -30.42 -10.61 -7.69
C CYS A 15 -29.21 -10.96 -6.79
N LEU A 16 -29.16 -12.16 -6.20
CA LEU A 16 -28.09 -12.57 -5.28
C LEU A 16 -26.81 -13.07 -5.99
N THR A 17 -26.83 -13.27 -7.32
CA THR A 17 -25.69 -13.79 -8.09
C THR A 17 -25.03 -12.76 -9.01
N ALA A 18 -25.49 -11.51 -9.02
CA ALA A 18 -24.77 -10.41 -9.67
C ALA A 18 -23.54 -10.03 -8.83
N LYS A 19 -22.50 -10.85 -8.86
CA LYS A 19 -21.15 -10.35 -8.57
C LYS A 19 -20.88 -9.27 -9.61
N ALA A 20 -20.62 -8.05 -9.17
CA ALA A 20 -19.97 -7.06 -10.03
C ALA A 20 -18.68 -7.71 -10.54
N SER A 21 -18.63 -8.07 -11.82
CA SER A 21 -17.39 -8.52 -12.43
C SER A 21 -16.51 -7.31 -12.55
N SER A 22 -15.33 -7.32 -11.93
CA SER A 22 -14.30 -6.35 -12.28
C SER A 22 -14.02 -6.46 -13.78
N PRO A 23 -13.81 -5.33 -14.49
CA PRO A 23 -13.44 -5.38 -15.90
C PRO A 23 -12.21 -6.28 -16.08
N PRO A 24 -12.14 -7.09 -17.15
CA PRO A 24 -10.96 -7.90 -17.44
C PRO A 24 -9.67 -7.06 -17.41
N ASP A 25 -8.61 -7.60 -16.79
CA ASP A 25 -7.35 -6.89 -16.57
C ASP A 25 -6.73 -6.30 -17.86
N GLU A 26 -7.03 -6.89 -19.01
CA GLU A 26 -6.58 -6.40 -20.32
C GLU A 26 -7.17 -5.01 -20.68
N TYR A 27 -8.39 -4.70 -20.23
CA TYR A 27 -9.01 -3.38 -20.42
C TYR A 27 -8.51 -2.34 -19.42
N MET A 28 -7.71 -2.77 -18.45
CA MET A 28 -7.09 -1.90 -17.46
C MET A 28 -5.74 -1.34 -17.91
N VAL A 29 -5.25 -1.74 -19.09
CA VAL A 29 -3.96 -1.31 -19.62
C VAL A 29 -4.07 -0.59 -20.95
N LYS A 30 -3.01 0.16 -21.28
CA LYS A 30 -2.90 0.77 -22.61
C LYS A 30 -2.83 -0.34 -23.68
N PRO A 31 -3.49 -0.17 -24.85
CA PRO A 31 -3.45 -1.18 -25.91
C PRO A 31 -2.02 -1.58 -26.31
N ASN A 32 -1.81 -2.87 -26.57
CA ASN A 32 -0.51 -3.50 -26.89
C ASN A 32 0.51 -3.50 -25.73
N CYS A 33 0.08 -3.20 -24.51
CA CYS A 33 0.94 -3.26 -23.33
C CYS A 33 0.70 -4.52 -22.51
N ARG A 34 1.78 -4.98 -21.88
CA ARG A 34 1.74 -6.13 -20.97
C ARG A 34 1.01 -5.74 -19.68
N TYR A 35 -0.01 -6.51 -19.31
CA TYR A 35 -0.91 -6.18 -18.19
C TYR A 35 -0.56 -6.82 -16.85
N ARG A 36 0.35 -7.80 -16.82
CA ARG A 36 0.76 -8.50 -15.60
C ARG A 36 2.25 -8.76 -15.56
N CYS A 37 2.83 -8.72 -14.36
CA CYS A 37 4.18 -9.20 -14.07
C CYS A 37 4.11 -10.14 -12.86
N GLY A 38 4.41 -11.42 -13.06
CA GLY A 38 4.11 -12.44 -12.06
C GLY A 38 2.63 -12.43 -11.69
N ASN A 39 2.35 -12.28 -10.40
CA ASN A 39 0.98 -12.27 -9.86
C ASN A 39 0.35 -10.87 -9.72
N VAL A 40 1.04 -9.82 -10.18
CA VAL A 40 0.59 -8.43 -10.00
C VAL A 40 0.06 -7.89 -11.32
N THR A 41 -1.19 -7.41 -11.30
CA THR A 41 -1.78 -6.65 -12.41
C THR A 41 -1.23 -5.23 -12.41
N ILE A 42 -0.78 -4.76 -13.58
CA ILE A 42 -0.15 -3.45 -13.79
C ILE A 42 -1.07 -2.59 -14.67
N PRO A 43 -2.08 -1.94 -14.09
CA PRO A 43 -3.01 -1.10 -14.84
C PRO A 43 -2.38 0.26 -15.16
N PHE A 44 -2.83 0.90 -16.25
CA PHE A 44 -2.50 2.29 -16.52
C PHE A 44 -2.98 3.18 -15.34
N PRO A 45 -2.22 4.17 -14.84
CA PRO A 45 -1.05 4.82 -15.45
C PRO A 45 0.28 4.07 -15.34
N PHE A 46 0.32 2.97 -14.60
CA PHE A 46 1.51 2.11 -14.52
C PHE A 46 1.63 1.26 -15.79
N GLY A 47 2.86 0.92 -16.17
CA GLY A 47 3.06 0.16 -17.40
C GLY A 47 4.44 -0.46 -17.54
N ILE A 48 4.48 -1.61 -18.22
CA ILE A 48 5.69 -2.35 -18.53
C ILE A 48 6.04 -2.10 -20.00
N GLY A 49 7.28 -1.69 -20.26
CA GLY A 49 7.77 -1.40 -21.60
C GLY A 49 7.53 0.03 -22.05
N ASP A 50 8.14 0.38 -23.17
CA ASP A 50 8.14 1.74 -23.70
C ASP A 50 6.73 2.19 -24.10
N SER A 51 6.41 3.45 -23.81
CA SER A 51 5.11 4.05 -24.11
C SER A 51 3.90 3.42 -23.40
N CYS A 52 4.09 2.49 -22.45
CA CYS A 52 2.99 1.80 -21.75
C CYS A 52 2.54 2.45 -20.43
N TYR A 53 3.29 3.44 -19.95
CA TYR A 53 3.03 4.16 -18.71
C TYR A 53 2.76 5.64 -18.98
N LEU A 54 2.15 6.33 -18.02
CA LEU A 54 1.79 7.75 -18.15
C LEU A 54 3.02 8.66 -18.24
N ASN A 55 4.00 8.44 -17.37
CA ASN A 55 5.30 9.09 -17.38
C ASN A 55 6.33 8.20 -16.65
N VAL A 56 7.60 8.59 -16.68
CA VAL A 56 8.73 7.77 -16.17
C VAL A 56 8.59 7.32 -14.72
N TRP A 57 7.83 8.03 -13.87
CA TRP A 57 7.60 7.61 -12.48
C TRP A 57 6.66 6.41 -12.34
N TYR A 58 5.85 6.15 -13.37
CA TYR A 58 4.91 5.04 -13.44
C TYR A 58 5.43 3.85 -14.25
N SER A 59 6.69 3.90 -14.70
CA SER A 59 7.33 2.76 -15.37
C SER A 59 7.50 1.61 -14.38
N VAL A 60 7.17 0.39 -14.82
CA VAL A 60 7.38 -0.84 -14.07
C VAL A 60 8.37 -1.72 -14.83
N ASN A 61 9.41 -2.15 -14.12
CA ASN A 61 10.36 -3.14 -14.62
C ASN A 61 9.94 -4.51 -14.12
N CYS A 62 9.75 -5.47 -15.03
CA CYS A 62 9.42 -6.84 -14.68
C CYS A 62 10.71 -7.67 -14.65
N SER A 63 11.28 -7.84 -13.46
CA SER A 63 12.51 -8.61 -13.27
C SER A 63 12.23 -10.10 -13.31
N VAL A 64 13.03 -10.85 -14.07
CA VAL A 64 12.91 -12.31 -14.21
C VAL A 64 14.04 -12.97 -13.43
N ASN A 65 13.70 -13.87 -12.51
CA ASN A 65 14.67 -14.76 -11.88
C ASN A 65 15.05 -15.88 -12.86
N MET A 66 16.28 -15.86 -13.38
CA MET A 66 16.73 -16.79 -14.43
C MET A 66 16.70 -18.28 -14.02
N SER A 67 16.76 -18.59 -12.72
CA SER A 67 16.77 -19.97 -12.24
C SER A 67 15.36 -20.58 -12.09
N SER A 68 14.38 -19.76 -11.69
CA SER A 68 13.01 -20.22 -11.43
C SER A 68 12.01 -19.78 -12.49
N GLY A 69 12.38 -18.84 -13.36
CA GLY A 69 11.46 -18.15 -14.27
C GLY A 69 10.47 -17.22 -13.58
N ALA A 70 10.55 -17.08 -12.25
CA ALA A 70 9.64 -16.25 -11.48
C ALA A 70 9.86 -14.77 -11.77
N GLU A 71 8.77 -14.03 -11.96
CA GLU A 71 8.79 -12.62 -12.29
C GLU A 71 8.34 -11.75 -11.11
N LYS A 72 8.99 -10.61 -10.94
CA LYS A 72 8.67 -9.62 -9.90
C LYS A 72 8.68 -8.20 -10.48
N PRO A 73 7.61 -7.42 -10.28
CA PRO A 73 7.57 -6.03 -10.73
C PRO A 73 8.28 -5.11 -9.75
N PHE A 74 8.95 -4.09 -10.28
CA PHE A 74 9.59 -3.02 -9.53
C PHE A 74 9.21 -1.66 -10.11
N LEU A 75 8.97 -0.67 -9.24
CA LEU A 75 8.85 0.73 -9.68
C LEU A 75 10.18 1.18 -10.27
N ASN A 76 10.20 1.34 -11.60
CA ASN A 76 11.40 1.52 -12.39
C ASN A 76 11.80 2.99 -12.48
N HIS A 77 12.20 3.54 -11.34
CA HIS A 77 12.81 4.86 -11.26
C HIS A 77 14.08 4.79 -10.43
N THR A 78 15.12 5.51 -10.84
CA THR A 78 16.49 5.44 -10.30
C THR A 78 16.59 5.68 -8.78
N LYS A 79 15.59 6.34 -8.20
CA LYS A 79 15.52 6.66 -6.76
C LYS A 79 14.61 5.75 -5.92
N LEU A 80 13.73 4.97 -6.56
CA LEU A 80 12.69 4.21 -5.87
C LEU A 80 13.03 2.72 -5.86
N ASN A 81 13.15 2.09 -7.05
CA ASN A 81 13.43 0.66 -7.23
C ASN A 81 12.81 -0.27 -6.17
N LEU A 82 11.53 -0.05 -5.85
CA LEU A 82 10.78 -0.83 -4.86
C LEU A 82 10.00 -1.93 -5.55
N GLU A 83 10.03 -3.15 -5.00
CA GLU A 83 9.18 -4.26 -5.47
C GLU A 83 7.72 -3.87 -5.28
N LEU A 84 6.93 -3.97 -6.35
CA LEU A 84 5.52 -3.64 -6.36
C LEU A 84 4.71 -4.90 -6.02
N LEU A 85 3.84 -4.80 -5.03
CA LEU A 85 3.03 -5.91 -4.53
C LEU A 85 1.58 -5.81 -5.04
N ASN A 86 1.06 -4.59 -5.14
CA ASN A 86 -0.30 -4.34 -5.61
C ASN A 86 -0.49 -2.91 -6.13
N VAL A 87 -1.47 -2.70 -7.02
CA VAL A 87 -1.89 -1.40 -7.52
C VAL A 87 -3.40 -1.28 -7.39
N SER A 88 -3.87 -0.25 -6.68
CA SER A 88 -5.29 0.10 -6.59
C SER A 88 -5.55 1.44 -7.27
N LEU A 89 -6.36 1.42 -8.35
CA LEU A 89 -6.83 2.65 -8.99
C LEU A 89 -7.92 3.36 -8.18
N GLU A 90 -8.78 2.57 -7.53
CA GLU A 90 -9.89 3.08 -6.73
C GLU A 90 -9.38 3.83 -5.49
N HIS A 91 -8.48 3.20 -4.73
CA HIS A 91 -7.92 3.79 -3.52
C HIS A 91 -6.72 4.69 -3.80
N ARG A 92 -6.21 4.71 -5.05
CA ARG A 92 -4.99 5.42 -5.47
C ARG A 92 -3.79 5.09 -4.60
N THR A 93 -3.65 3.81 -4.33
CA THR A 93 -2.54 3.26 -3.57
C THR A 93 -1.72 2.31 -4.43
N VAL A 94 -0.44 2.21 -4.12
CA VAL A 94 0.43 1.11 -4.49
C VAL A 94 1.01 0.51 -3.22
N GLU A 95 0.99 -0.81 -3.14
CA GLU A 95 1.64 -1.54 -2.05
C GLU A 95 3.03 -1.93 -2.53
N VAL A 96 4.06 -1.58 -1.78
CA VAL A 96 5.47 -1.83 -2.13
C VAL A 96 6.17 -2.59 -1.01
N ASN A 97 7.17 -3.40 -1.36
CA ASN A 97 7.98 -4.10 -0.37
C ASN A 97 9.03 -3.14 0.21
N SER A 98 8.80 -2.65 1.43
CA SER A 98 9.65 -1.65 2.08
C SER A 98 10.66 -2.31 3.02
N PRO A 99 11.93 -1.86 3.03
CA PRO A 99 12.92 -2.35 3.97
C PRO A 99 12.62 -1.92 5.41
N ILE A 100 12.99 -2.76 6.36
CA ILE A 100 12.77 -2.55 7.80
C ILE A 100 14.02 -1.97 8.45
N ALA A 101 13.86 -0.92 9.26
CA ALA A 101 14.97 -0.39 10.06
C ALA A 101 15.22 -1.27 11.29
N SER A 102 16.48 -1.39 11.69
CA SER A 102 16.88 -2.20 12.84
C SER A 102 18.01 -1.57 13.63
N TYR A 103 17.99 -1.78 14.94
CA TYR A 103 18.99 -1.34 15.89
C TYR A 103 19.39 -2.48 16.82
N ASP A 104 20.66 -2.88 16.77
CA ASP A 104 21.23 -3.87 17.69
C ASP A 104 21.82 -3.17 18.92
N GLN A 105 21.22 -3.42 20.08
CA GLN A 105 21.60 -2.79 21.33
C GLN A 105 22.99 -3.23 21.84
N ARG A 106 23.54 -4.37 21.36
CA ARG A 106 24.86 -4.88 21.79
C ARG A 106 26.04 -4.10 21.21
N GLN A 107 25.88 -3.61 19.98
CA GLN A 107 26.98 -3.09 19.17
C GLN A 107 26.95 -1.55 19.06
N GLY A 108 25.99 -0.91 19.73
CA GLY A 108 25.78 0.53 19.67
C GLY A 108 25.37 0.99 18.26
N GLU A 109 25.65 2.25 17.93
CA GLU A 109 25.31 2.84 16.62
C GLU A 109 25.93 2.10 15.42
N SER A 110 26.98 1.31 15.65
CA SER A 110 27.79 0.66 14.61
C SER A 110 27.05 -0.41 13.78
N ASN A 111 25.87 -0.87 14.18
CA ASN A 111 25.02 -1.82 13.43
C ASN A 111 23.57 -1.35 13.25
N THR A 112 23.37 -0.04 13.16
CA THR A 112 22.06 0.52 12.84
C THR A 112 21.82 0.40 11.32
N SER A 113 20.75 -0.28 10.93
CA SER A 113 20.26 -0.27 9.54
C SER A 113 19.08 0.68 9.47
N GLN A 114 19.25 1.82 8.81
CA GLN A 114 18.21 2.82 8.57
C GLN A 114 18.00 2.98 7.07
N PRO A 115 17.36 2.00 6.41
CA PRO A 115 17.03 2.14 5.01
C PRO A 115 16.00 3.28 4.88
N SER A 116 16.20 4.14 3.89
CA SER A 116 15.30 5.25 3.59
C SER A 116 14.72 5.08 2.19
N ILE A 117 13.47 5.52 2.03
CA ILE A 117 12.80 5.59 0.74
C ILE A 117 12.72 7.07 0.37
N ASP A 118 13.45 7.48 -0.67
CA ASP A 118 13.41 8.85 -1.18
C ASP A 118 12.25 9.03 -2.18
N LEU A 119 11.15 9.61 -1.70
CA LEU A 119 9.99 9.97 -2.54
C LEU A 119 10.12 11.38 -3.14
N ASP A 120 11.23 12.10 -2.94
CA ASP A 120 11.37 13.49 -3.38
C ASP A 120 11.11 13.63 -4.88
N LYS A 121 10.29 14.64 -5.23
CA LYS A 121 9.82 14.98 -6.59
C LYS A 121 8.96 13.90 -7.28
N SER A 122 8.81 12.73 -6.68
CA SER A 122 7.96 11.65 -7.18
C SER A 122 6.46 12.00 -7.05
N PRO A 123 5.57 11.32 -7.77
CA PRO A 123 4.12 11.41 -7.56
C PRO A 123 3.65 10.60 -6.34
N PHE A 124 4.54 9.92 -5.62
CA PHE A 124 4.21 9.03 -4.52
C PHE A 124 4.30 9.74 -3.15
N LEU A 125 3.48 9.31 -2.21
CA LEU A 125 3.44 9.83 -0.83
C LEU A 125 3.16 8.68 0.13
N PHE A 126 3.70 8.70 1.35
CA PHE A 126 3.36 7.66 2.33
C PHE A 126 1.94 7.88 2.87
N SER A 127 1.05 6.90 2.75
CA SER A 127 -0.31 7.02 3.29
C SER A 127 -0.28 7.01 4.83
N ARG A 128 -0.91 7.98 5.50
CA ARG A 128 -1.05 7.93 6.96
C ARG A 128 -2.20 7.00 7.40
N LEU A 129 -3.21 6.79 6.55
CA LEU A 129 -4.37 5.95 6.89
C LEU A 129 -4.12 4.47 6.68
N ASP A 130 -3.46 4.15 5.57
CA ASP A 130 -3.26 2.77 5.15
C ASP A 130 -2.08 2.15 5.90
N ASN A 131 -1.18 2.99 6.44
CA ASN A 131 -0.04 2.51 7.20
C ASN A 131 -0.18 2.72 8.72
N ILE A 132 0.57 1.90 9.46
CA ILE A 132 0.75 1.97 10.90
C ILE A 132 2.24 1.88 11.22
N PHE A 133 2.71 2.64 12.21
CA PHE A 133 4.10 2.55 12.65
C PHE A 133 4.24 1.42 13.67
N VAL A 134 5.18 0.51 13.46
CA VAL A 134 5.38 -0.69 14.26
C VAL A 134 6.81 -0.74 14.78
N VAL A 135 6.95 -1.16 16.04
CA VAL A 135 8.22 -1.54 16.65
C VAL A 135 8.12 -2.99 17.10
N LEU A 136 8.98 -3.85 16.56
CA LEU A 136 9.12 -5.24 16.99
C LEU A 136 10.36 -5.40 17.86
N GLY A 137 10.26 -6.24 18.89
CA GLY A 137 11.28 -6.34 19.92
C GLY A 137 11.03 -5.32 21.03
N CYS A 138 12.08 -4.94 21.74
CA CYS A 138 11.99 -4.11 22.94
C CYS A 138 12.79 -2.82 22.76
N GLY A 139 12.29 -1.74 23.34
CA GLY A 139 12.90 -0.41 23.23
C GLY A 139 11.92 0.61 22.67
N GLN A 140 12.47 1.74 22.22
CA GLN A 140 11.70 2.86 21.71
C GLN A 140 12.18 3.23 20.32
N ALA A 141 11.24 3.48 19.41
CA ALA A 141 11.53 4.11 18.14
C ALA A 141 10.54 5.22 17.84
N LYS A 142 11.00 6.20 17.06
CA LYS A 142 10.26 7.39 16.66
C LYS A 142 10.22 7.48 15.14
N LEU A 143 9.05 7.79 14.62
CA LEU A 143 8.85 8.20 13.23
C LEU A 143 8.93 9.73 13.20
N MET A 144 9.90 10.26 12.47
CA MET A 144 10.22 11.70 12.49
C MET A 144 10.57 12.24 11.12
N ASP A 145 10.51 13.55 10.99
CA ASP A 145 11.03 14.31 9.85
C ASP A 145 11.72 15.56 10.37
N HIS A 146 13.03 15.61 10.15
CA HIS A 146 13.92 16.55 10.83
C HIS A 146 13.71 16.48 12.36
N GLU A 147 13.30 17.56 13.01
CA GLU A 147 13.07 17.60 14.46
C GLU A 147 11.62 17.26 14.85
N ASN A 148 10.72 17.13 13.88
CA ASN A 148 9.31 16.88 14.14
C ASN A 148 9.03 15.38 14.33
N VAL A 149 8.48 15.01 15.48
CA VAL A 149 8.12 13.61 15.79
C VAL A 149 6.64 13.42 15.48
N TRP A 150 6.35 12.54 14.54
CA TRP A 150 4.96 12.21 14.17
C TRP A 150 4.41 11.05 14.97
N ALA A 151 5.23 10.06 15.26
CA ALA A 151 4.79 8.91 16.03
C ALA A 151 5.91 8.40 16.93
N ASP A 152 5.55 7.92 18.11
CA ASP A 152 6.44 7.30 19.09
C ASP A 152 5.84 5.98 19.52
N CYS A 153 6.68 4.97 19.63
CA CYS A 153 6.27 3.64 20.01
C CYS A 153 7.33 3.03 20.93
N THR A 154 6.89 2.62 22.12
CA THR A 154 7.73 1.95 23.13
C THR A 154 7.15 0.59 23.48
N SER A 155 8.02 -0.41 23.56
CA SER A 155 7.69 -1.77 24.01
C SER A 155 8.66 -2.28 25.07
N ILE A 156 8.13 -3.02 26.04
CA ILE A 156 8.91 -3.61 27.15
C ILE A 156 9.03 -5.12 26.92
N CYS A 157 10.22 -5.67 27.17
CA CYS A 157 10.44 -7.12 27.13
C CYS A 157 9.77 -7.81 28.31
N ASN A 158 8.91 -8.78 28.03
CA ASN A 158 8.29 -9.60 29.06
C ASN A 158 8.03 -11.03 28.56
N ASN A 159 8.81 -11.98 29.10
CA ASN A 159 8.71 -13.42 28.83
C ASN A 159 7.40 -14.07 29.29
N SER A 160 6.59 -13.38 30.10
CA SER A 160 5.26 -13.88 30.48
C SER A 160 4.24 -13.79 29.34
N TYR A 161 4.52 -13.03 28.29
CA TYR A 161 3.68 -12.98 27.10
C TYR A 161 4.16 -13.98 26.04
N PRO A 162 3.23 -14.56 25.25
CA PRO A 162 3.60 -15.41 24.12
C PRO A 162 4.46 -14.65 23.11
N ALA A 163 5.16 -15.38 22.22
CA ALA A 163 6.00 -14.79 21.16
C ALA A 163 5.25 -13.79 20.24
N GLN A 164 3.92 -13.89 20.17
CA GLN A 164 3.04 -12.94 19.49
C GLN A 164 3.08 -11.54 20.10
N GLY A 165 3.46 -11.43 21.38
CA GLY A 165 3.47 -10.20 22.16
C GLY A 165 2.07 -9.63 22.39
N ARG A 166 2.03 -8.44 22.98
CA ARG A 166 0.85 -7.59 23.13
C ARG A 166 1.31 -6.18 22.85
N ASN A 167 0.49 -5.31 22.26
CA ASN A 167 0.87 -3.91 22.10
C ASN A 167 1.39 -3.31 23.44
N GLY A 168 2.64 -2.85 23.47
CA GLY A 168 3.37 -2.39 24.66
C GLY A 168 4.32 -3.43 25.31
N PHE A 169 4.14 -4.72 25.01
CA PHE A 169 4.96 -5.84 25.49
C PHE A 169 5.48 -6.70 24.32
N ASN A 170 6.81 -6.77 24.15
CA ASN A 170 7.51 -7.44 23.05
C ASN A 170 7.28 -6.85 21.63
N PHE A 171 6.24 -6.03 21.44
CA PHE A 171 6.09 -5.13 20.30
C PHE A 171 5.22 -3.94 20.67
N CYS A 172 5.21 -2.91 19.83
CA CYS A 172 4.16 -1.90 19.87
C CYS A 172 3.79 -1.46 18.46
N GLN A 173 2.59 -0.90 18.32
CA GLN A 173 2.12 -0.26 17.10
C GLN A 173 1.39 1.04 17.46
N THR A 174 1.52 2.05 16.61
CA THR A 174 0.91 3.36 16.82
C THR A 174 0.45 3.95 15.49
N PRO A 175 -0.77 4.51 15.40
CA PRO A 175 -1.21 5.21 14.21
C PRO A 175 -0.40 6.49 14.00
N ILE A 176 -0.28 6.94 12.76
CA ILE A 176 0.32 8.25 12.46
C ILE A 176 -0.77 9.32 12.60
N PRO A 177 -0.63 10.31 13.50
CA PRO A 177 -1.57 11.42 13.61
C PRO A 177 -1.68 12.19 12.30
N SER A 178 -2.91 12.57 11.97
CA SER A 178 -3.29 13.18 10.69
C SER A 178 -3.73 14.63 10.84
N THR A 179 -3.07 15.39 11.71
CA THR A 179 -3.50 16.74 12.12
C THR A 179 -3.53 17.75 10.96
N ASP A 180 -2.55 17.68 10.05
CA ASP A 180 -2.37 18.70 9.00
C ASP A 180 -2.36 18.13 7.57
N SER A 181 -2.22 16.81 7.43
CA SER A 181 -2.14 16.12 6.14
C SER A 181 -2.51 14.65 6.30
N TYR A 182 -3.00 14.07 5.21
CA TYR A 182 -3.30 12.65 5.11
C TYR A 182 -2.13 11.77 4.67
N TYR A 183 -0.97 12.38 4.44
CA TYR A 183 0.23 11.71 3.94
C TYR A 183 1.51 12.28 4.58
N LEU A 184 2.60 11.52 4.44
CA LEU A 184 3.97 12.00 4.71
C LEU A 184 4.74 12.14 3.40
N ASN A 185 5.59 13.16 3.29
CA ASN A 185 6.48 13.34 2.14
C ASN A 185 7.77 12.52 2.30
N ASN A 186 8.29 12.46 3.52
CA ASN A 186 9.49 11.75 3.90
C ASN A 186 9.27 11.16 5.30
N TYR A 187 10.14 10.28 5.77
CA TYR A 187 10.27 9.97 7.19
C TYR A 187 11.66 9.40 7.47
N LEU A 188 12.07 9.49 8.73
CA LEU A 188 13.21 8.81 9.31
C LEU A 188 12.75 8.02 10.54
N VAL A 189 13.50 6.98 10.85
CA VAL A 189 13.28 6.16 12.04
C VAL A 189 14.41 6.45 13.02
N GLY A 190 14.09 7.13 14.11
CA GLY A 190 15.02 7.35 15.22
C GLY A 190 14.87 6.27 16.28
N PHE A 191 15.96 5.60 16.66
CA PHE A 191 15.94 4.67 17.79
C PHE A 191 16.40 5.37 19.06
N THR A 192 15.81 5.02 20.19
CA THR A 192 16.29 5.43 21.51
C THR A 192 16.51 4.18 22.35
N ARG A 193 17.63 4.13 23.06
CA ARG A 193 17.94 3.01 23.96
C ARG A 193 16.85 2.94 25.02
N GLY A 194 16.16 1.80 25.10
CA GLY A 194 15.11 1.57 26.09
C GLY A 194 15.65 1.61 27.52
N CYS A 195 14.80 1.92 28.49
CA CYS A 195 15.16 1.93 29.90
C CYS A 195 15.66 0.54 30.35
N GLU A 196 16.85 0.50 30.95
CA GLU A 196 17.48 -0.71 31.46
C GLU A 196 16.63 -1.34 32.57
N GLY A 197 15.96 -2.44 32.24
CA GLY A 197 15.20 -3.26 33.17
C GLY A 197 15.39 -4.74 32.84
N ASN A 198 16.43 -5.33 33.46
CA ASN A 198 16.81 -6.75 33.44
C ASN A 198 17.35 -7.30 32.11
N ASN A 199 18.47 -8.04 32.16
CA ASN A 199 19.09 -9.07 31.28
C ASN A 199 18.70 -9.28 29.79
N TYR A 200 17.88 -8.47 29.15
CA TYR A 200 17.54 -8.51 27.72
C TYR A 200 18.50 -7.66 26.89
N SER A 201 19.77 -7.61 27.30
CA SER A 201 20.88 -6.93 26.60
C SER A 201 21.17 -7.53 25.21
N ASN A 202 20.30 -8.40 24.70
CA ASN A 202 20.53 -9.30 23.60
C ASN A 202 19.48 -9.17 22.47
N SER A 203 18.60 -8.17 22.50
CA SER A 203 17.50 -8.01 21.53
C SER A 203 17.78 -6.92 20.48
N THR A 204 17.52 -7.25 19.22
CA THR A 204 17.48 -6.28 18.12
C THR A 204 16.09 -5.65 18.07
N THR A 205 16.04 -4.32 18.09
CA THR A 205 14.79 -3.57 17.91
C THR A 205 14.60 -3.32 16.41
N HIS A 206 13.42 -3.64 15.89
CA HIS A 206 13.06 -3.33 14.50
C HIS A 206 11.96 -2.29 14.50
N ALA A 207 12.02 -1.32 13.59
CA ALA A 207 10.99 -0.30 13.47
C ALA A 207 10.75 0.05 11.99
N PHE A 208 9.49 0.17 11.61
CA PHE A 208 9.10 0.35 10.22
C PHE A 208 7.67 0.85 10.10
N LEU A 209 7.39 1.47 8.96
CA LEU A 209 6.05 1.82 8.53
C LEU A 209 5.52 0.69 7.64
N VAL A 210 4.30 0.22 7.90
CA VAL A 210 3.73 -0.97 7.25
C VAL A 210 2.24 -0.79 6.98
N ASP A 211 1.73 -1.41 5.93
CA ASP A 211 0.30 -1.51 5.69
C ASP A 211 -0.41 -2.14 6.91
N ARG A 212 -1.41 -1.42 7.43
CA ARG A 212 -2.09 -1.79 8.67
C ARG A 212 -2.91 -3.06 8.55
N HIS A 213 -3.48 -3.32 7.37
CA HIS A 213 -4.29 -4.51 7.14
C HIS A 213 -3.37 -5.71 7.03
N TRP A 214 -2.30 -5.61 6.26
CA TRP A 214 -1.27 -6.65 6.19
C TRP A 214 -0.71 -6.97 7.58
N PHE A 215 -0.33 -5.95 8.36
CA PHE A 215 0.23 -6.17 9.69
C PHE A 215 -0.76 -6.85 10.64
N SER A 216 -2.04 -6.47 10.61
CA SER A 216 -3.07 -7.11 11.46
C SER A 216 -3.25 -8.61 11.20
N HIS A 217 -2.95 -9.10 10.00
CA HIS A 217 -3.03 -10.51 9.65
C HIS A 217 -1.71 -11.26 9.93
N ASN A 218 -0.57 -10.55 9.87
CA ASN A 218 0.77 -11.14 9.98
C ASN A 218 1.44 -10.94 11.35
N SER A 219 0.87 -10.10 12.23
CA SER A 219 1.43 -9.80 13.55
C SER A 219 1.52 -11.00 14.50
N THR A 220 0.90 -12.13 14.16
CA THR A 220 0.96 -13.38 14.93
C THR A 220 2.32 -14.09 14.82
N LYS A 221 3.19 -13.69 13.88
CA LYS A 221 4.55 -14.24 13.74
C LYS A 221 5.60 -13.14 13.51
N PRO A 222 5.90 -12.31 14.52
CA PRO A 222 6.87 -11.23 14.39
C PRO A 222 8.26 -11.68 13.91
N GLU A 223 8.68 -12.90 14.28
CA GLU A 223 9.95 -13.50 13.88
C GLU A 223 10.07 -13.76 12.36
N ASP A 224 8.95 -14.03 11.69
CA ASP A 224 8.94 -14.20 10.23
C ASP A 224 9.20 -12.86 9.53
N ILE A 225 8.68 -11.76 10.10
CA ILE A 225 8.84 -10.41 9.57
C ILE A 225 10.29 -9.94 9.72
N THR A 226 10.88 -10.14 10.91
CA THR A 226 12.27 -9.73 11.17
C THR A 226 13.28 -10.55 10.36
N ARG A 227 12.97 -11.81 10.02
CA ARG A 227 13.79 -12.65 9.14
C ARG A 227 13.84 -12.15 7.70
N VAL A 228 12.69 -11.73 7.15
CA VAL A 228 12.61 -11.29 5.75
C VAL A 228 13.18 -9.87 5.57
N LYS A 229 13.22 -9.05 6.64
CA LYS A 229 13.74 -7.66 6.65
C LYS A 229 12.99 -6.66 5.77
N TYR A 230 11.88 -7.08 5.15
CA TYR A 230 10.99 -6.21 4.40
C TYR A 230 9.55 -6.44 4.84
N ALA A 231 8.73 -5.40 4.74
CA ALA A 231 7.30 -5.46 4.99
C ALA A 231 6.54 -4.60 3.96
N PRO A 232 5.30 -4.96 3.62
CA PRO A 232 4.49 -4.17 2.71
C PRO A 232 4.16 -2.79 3.25
N LEU A 233 4.27 -1.78 2.39
CA LEU A 233 4.02 -0.39 2.70
C LEU A 233 3.11 0.21 1.64
N SER A 234 2.09 0.94 2.07
CA SER A 234 1.09 1.55 1.20
C SER A 234 1.48 3.00 0.85
N LEU A 235 1.81 3.25 -0.42
CA LEU A 235 2.05 4.58 -0.96
C LEU A 235 0.81 5.07 -1.68
N LEU A 236 0.45 6.33 -1.48
CA LEU A 236 -0.48 7.04 -2.35
C LEU A 236 0.24 7.43 -3.63
N TRP A 237 -0.50 7.56 -4.74
CA TRP A 237 0.02 8.13 -5.97
C TRP A 237 -0.95 9.18 -6.54
N LYS A 238 -0.41 10.16 -7.28
CA LYS A 238 -1.19 11.24 -7.89
C LYS A 238 -0.72 11.59 -9.29
N THR A 239 -1.66 11.81 -10.20
CA THR A 239 -1.34 12.44 -11.49
C THR A 239 -1.02 13.92 -11.30
N LYS A 240 -0.12 14.47 -12.13
CA LYS A 240 0.24 15.89 -12.14
C LYS A 240 -0.61 16.64 -13.16
N SER A 241 -0.86 17.92 -12.92
CA SER A 241 -1.51 18.80 -13.90
C SER A 241 -0.67 18.86 -15.17
N GLY A 242 -1.25 18.50 -16.32
CA GLY A 242 -0.55 18.38 -17.60
C GLY A 242 -0.23 16.94 -18.02
N ASP A 243 -0.43 15.95 -17.14
CA ASP A 243 -0.50 14.56 -17.57
C ASP A 243 -1.78 14.38 -18.42
N ASN A 244 -1.64 13.90 -19.67
CA ASN A 244 -2.77 13.67 -20.61
C ASN A 244 -3.63 12.46 -20.21
N ALA A 245 -4.14 12.43 -18.97
CA ALA A 245 -5.11 11.45 -18.51
C ALA A 245 -6.54 11.84 -18.97
N SER A 246 -7.37 10.85 -19.29
CA SER A 246 -8.68 11.07 -19.95
C SER A 246 -9.78 11.60 -19.03
N SER A 247 -10.45 12.63 -19.54
CA SER A 247 -11.87 13.08 -19.47
C SER A 247 -12.72 13.15 -18.19
N ASP A 248 -12.41 12.57 -17.02
CA ASP A 248 -13.29 12.79 -15.84
C ASP A 248 -12.59 12.63 -14.48
N CYS A 249 -11.50 13.37 -14.29
CA CYS A 249 -10.76 13.40 -13.04
C CYS A 249 -11.28 14.53 -12.15
N ASN A 250 -11.97 14.19 -11.07
CA ASN A 250 -12.56 15.15 -10.15
C ASN A 250 -11.78 15.24 -8.83
N ARG A 251 -11.77 16.42 -8.24
CA ARG A 251 -11.32 16.60 -6.84
C ARG A 251 -12.37 15.98 -5.94
N ILE A 252 -12.07 14.82 -5.38
CA ILE A 252 -12.95 14.16 -4.42
C ILE A 252 -12.49 14.56 -3.03
N ALA A 253 -13.43 15.08 -2.24
CA ALA A 253 -13.24 15.33 -0.82
C ALA A 253 -13.67 14.10 -0.03
N TYR A 254 -12.77 13.55 0.76
CA TYR A 254 -13.04 12.44 1.67
C TYR A 254 -12.97 12.94 3.11
N TYR A 255 -13.97 12.57 3.89
CA TYR A 255 -13.98 12.80 5.32
C TYR A 255 -13.61 11.50 6.03
N ASN A 256 -12.57 11.54 6.86
CA ASN A 256 -12.19 10.45 7.74
C ASN A 256 -12.25 10.93 9.19
N PRO A 257 -12.91 10.22 10.12
CA PRO A 257 -12.99 10.62 11.52
C PRO A 257 -11.63 10.85 12.21
N MET A 258 -10.57 10.18 11.76
CA MET A 258 -9.21 10.34 12.28
C MET A 258 -8.46 11.53 11.66
N MET A 259 -8.77 11.92 10.42
CA MET A 259 -8.01 12.93 9.66
C MET A 259 -8.75 14.24 9.39
N GLY A 260 -10.06 14.26 9.60
CA GLY A 260 -10.91 15.31 9.06
C GLY A 260 -11.05 15.21 7.54
N LEU A 261 -11.23 16.36 6.89
CA LEU A 261 -11.49 16.47 5.47
C LEU A 261 -10.18 16.56 4.69
N TYR A 262 -9.97 15.67 3.72
CA TYR A 262 -8.88 15.78 2.76
C TYR A 262 -9.37 15.64 1.32
N VAL A 263 -8.64 16.27 0.40
CA VAL A 263 -9.03 16.34 -1.02
C VAL A 263 -7.94 15.75 -1.88
N HIS A 264 -8.31 14.82 -2.75
CA HIS A 264 -7.42 14.25 -3.75
C HIS A 264 -8.14 14.08 -5.08
N CYS A 265 -7.41 14.24 -6.19
CA CYS A 265 -7.97 14.03 -7.52
C CYS A 265 -8.08 12.54 -7.80
N SER A 266 -9.27 12.04 -8.13
CA SER A 266 -9.49 10.67 -8.62
C SER A 266 -10.14 10.74 -9.99
N CYS A 267 -9.86 9.77 -10.83
CA CYS A 267 -10.64 9.52 -12.02
C CYS A 267 -11.49 8.26 -11.77
N SER A 268 -12.75 8.29 -12.20
CA SER A 268 -13.69 7.18 -12.11
C SER A 268 -14.49 7.11 -13.40
N CYS A 269 -14.85 5.92 -13.86
CA CYS A 269 -15.73 5.82 -15.01
C CYS A 269 -17.13 6.37 -14.68
N PRO A 270 -17.83 6.95 -15.67
CA PRO A 270 -19.22 7.36 -15.51
C PRO A 270 -20.10 6.19 -15.06
N LEU A 271 -21.28 6.50 -14.51
CA LEU A 271 -22.26 5.48 -14.14
C LEU A 271 -22.51 4.52 -15.31
N ARG A 272 -22.51 3.20 -15.01
CA ARG A 272 -22.71 2.10 -15.97
C ARG A 272 -21.60 1.90 -17.01
N HIS A 273 -20.48 2.59 -16.84
CA HIS A 273 -19.29 2.39 -17.66
C HIS A 273 -18.23 1.66 -16.85
N GLU A 274 -17.49 0.78 -17.50
CA GLU A 274 -16.45 -0.05 -16.89
C GLU A 274 -15.14 0.10 -17.66
N GLY A 275 -14.03 -0.09 -16.95
CA GLY A 275 -12.68 -0.04 -17.48
C GLY A 275 -11.79 0.93 -16.72
N ASN A 276 -10.80 1.51 -17.40
CA ASN A 276 -9.79 2.35 -16.77
C ASN A 276 -9.99 3.83 -17.11
N PRO A 277 -10.41 4.67 -16.14
CA PRO A 277 -10.67 6.09 -16.37
C PRO A 277 -9.42 6.91 -16.65
N TYR A 278 -8.23 6.37 -16.41
CA TYR A 278 -6.97 7.05 -16.71
C TYR A 278 -6.56 6.88 -18.19
N LEU A 279 -7.17 5.94 -18.93
CA LEU A 279 -6.92 5.74 -20.37
C LEU A 279 -7.84 6.60 -21.24
N PRO A 280 -7.36 7.11 -22.38
CA PRO A 280 -8.21 7.69 -23.42
C PRO A 280 -9.29 6.68 -23.85
N LYS A 281 -10.57 7.04 -23.69
CA LYS A 281 -11.72 6.15 -23.96
C LYS A 281 -11.71 4.85 -23.15
N GLY A 282 -11.04 4.81 -22.01
CA GLY A 282 -10.87 3.59 -21.22
C GLY A 282 -12.14 3.08 -20.54
N CYS A 283 -13.19 3.91 -20.46
CA CYS A 283 -14.47 3.58 -19.82
C CYS A 283 -15.52 2.99 -20.78
N ASP A 284 -15.23 2.85 -22.07
CA ASP A 284 -16.22 2.44 -23.07
C ASP A 284 -16.45 0.91 -23.10
N HIS A 285 -15.73 0.13 -22.28
CA HIS A 285 -15.77 -1.34 -22.31
C HIS A 285 -17.05 -1.94 -21.69
N GLY A 286 -17.85 -1.13 -20.96
CA GLY A 286 -19.08 -1.56 -20.28
C GLY A 286 -20.39 -1.36 -21.07
N MET A 287 -20.39 -0.67 -22.21
CA MET A 287 -21.64 -0.43 -22.97
C MET A 287 -22.24 -1.71 -23.58
N HIS A 288 -21.42 -2.73 -23.86
CA HIS A 288 -21.88 -3.95 -24.52
C HIS A 288 -22.62 -4.94 -23.61
N PHE A 289 -22.30 -5.01 -22.31
CA PHE A 289 -22.92 -5.99 -21.40
C PHE A 289 -24.36 -5.69 -21.00
N PHE A 290 -24.82 -4.45 -21.17
CA PHE A 290 -26.19 -4.05 -20.86
C PHE A 290 -27.16 -4.22 -22.04
N LEU A 291 -26.67 -4.29 -23.28
CA LEU A 291 -27.53 -4.51 -24.45
C LEU A 291 -27.89 -5.99 -24.66
N ASP A 292 -27.10 -6.92 -24.11
CA ASP A 292 -27.40 -8.37 -24.16
C ASP A 292 -28.30 -8.85 -22.99
N ARG A 293 -28.88 -7.93 -22.22
CA ARG A 293 -29.83 -8.23 -21.12
C ARG A 293 -31.16 -7.46 -21.21
N LEU A 294 -31.59 -7.11 -22.42
CA LEU A 294 -32.98 -6.71 -22.73
C LEU A 294 -33.59 -7.70 -23.71
#